data_AF-A0A5N5ZDH5-F1
#
_entry.id   AF-A0A5N5ZDH5-F1
#
_cell.length_a   1.000
_cell.length_b   1.000
_cell.length_c   1.000
_cell.angle_alpha   90.00
_cell.angle_beta   90.00
_cell.angle_gamma   90.00
#
_symmetry.space_group_name_H-M   'P 1'
#
loop_
_entity.id
_entity.type
_entity.pdbx_description
1 polymer ?
#
loop_
_entity_poly.entity_id
_entity_poly.type
_entity_poly.pdbx_seq_one_letter_code
_entity_poly.pdbx_strand_id
1 'polypeptide(L)' 'MLLVNFVYAFVGYLYLWIRYMDNNKVQEVKEEHYENSYATAGATVLLSVIGAIFFIVLLTFLIGAIYIVFTRPPAPY' A
#
# COMPACT_ATOMS: atom_id res chain seq x y z
N MET A 1 16.98 -12.01 2.27
CA MET A 1 16.96 -10.56 2.00
C MET A 1 17.07 -10.21 0.52
N LEU A 2 17.99 -10.79 -0.26
CA LEU A 2 18.14 -10.47 -1.70
C LEU A 2 16.91 -10.78 -2.57
N LEU A 3 16.22 -11.88 -2.29
CA LEU A 3 15.07 -12.33 -3.08
C LEU A 3 13.88 -11.36 -2.99
N VAL A 4 13.64 -10.79 -1.81
CA VAL A 4 12.58 -9.80 -1.56
C VAL A 4 12.86 -8.50 -2.29
N ASN A 5 14.11 -8.02 -2.27
CA ASN A 5 14.52 -6.84 -3.04
C ASN A 5 14.35 -7.04 -4.55
N PHE A 6 14.58 -8.28 -5.04
CA PHE A 6 14.37 -8.59 -6.45
C PHE A 6 12.90 -8.53 -6.84
N VAL A 7 12.01 -9.04 -5.98
CA VAL A 7 10.56 -8.94 -6.18
C VAL A 7 10.11 -7.49 -6.16
N TYR A 8 10.58 -6.67 -5.21
CA TYR A 8 10.24 -5.25 -5.16
C TYR A 8 10.75 -4.49 -6.39
N ALA A 9 11.99 -4.75 -6.83
CA ALA A 9 12.52 -4.14 -8.03
C ALA A 9 11.71 -4.54 -9.27
N PHE A 10 11.32 -5.80 -9.38
CA PHE A 10 10.51 -6.29 -10.50
C PHE A 10 9.11 -5.66 -10.53
N VAL A 11 8.45 -5.60 -9.37
CA VAL A 11 7.13 -4.98 -9.22
C VAL A 11 7.20 -3.48 -9.49
N GLY A 12 8.21 -2.78 -8.98
CA GLY A 12 8.41 -1.35 -9.22
C GLY A 12 8.71 -1.03 -10.68
N TYR A 13 9.52 -1.87 -11.34
CA TYR A 13 9.80 -1.76 -12.77
C TYR A 13 8.52 -1.95 -13.60
N LEU A 14 7.78 -3.04 -13.37
CA LEU A 14 6.51 -3.29 -14.06
C LEU A 14 5.49 -2.18 -13.83
N TYR A 15 5.35 -1.70 -12.59
CA TYR A 15 4.42 -0.63 -12.24
C TYR A 15 4.72 0.65 -13.01
N LEU A 16 5.97 1.13 -12.96
CA LEU A 16 6.38 2.35 -13.66
C LEU A 16 6.30 2.18 -15.18
N TRP A 17 6.71 1.03 -15.70
CA TRP A 17 6.68 0.73 -17.12
C TRP A 17 5.26 0.69 -17.68
N ILE A 18 4.33 0.00 -16.99
CA ILE A 18 2.92 -0.07 -17.40
C ILE A 18 2.23 1.29 -17.28
N ARG A 19 2.51 2.04 -16.21
CA ARG A 19 1.79 3.29 -15.92
C ARG A 19 2.23 4.46 -16.79
N TYR A 20 3.54 4.61 -17.01
CA TYR A 20 4.08 5.77 -17.71
C TYR A 20 4.45 5.47 -19.15
N MET A 21 4.83 4.23 -19.49
CA MET A 21 5.20 3.69 -20.82
C MET A 21 6.35 4.41 -21.56
N ASP A 22 6.59 5.69 -21.24
CA ASP A 22 7.68 6.54 -21.72
C ASP A 22 8.84 6.50 -20.71
N ASN A 23 10.00 6.06 -21.19
CA ASN A 23 11.21 5.89 -20.39
C ASN A 23 11.71 7.21 -19.78
N ASN A 24 11.51 8.36 -20.45
CA ASN A 24 11.91 9.65 -19.91
C ASN A 24 11.08 10.01 -18.68
N LYS A 25 9.77 9.77 -18.77
CA LYS A 25 8.82 9.97 -17.67
C LYS A 25 9.04 8.98 -16.53
N VAL A 26 9.39 7.74 -16.85
CA VAL A 26 9.77 6.73 -15.84
C VAL A 26 11.02 7.20 -15.09
N GLN A 27 12.03 7.73 -15.78
CA GLN A 27 13.26 8.19 -15.14
C GLN A 27 13.01 9.43 -14.27
N GLU A 28 12.25 10.40 -14.78
CA GLU A 28 11.84 11.60 -14.04
C GLU A 28 11.11 11.24 -12.74
N VAL A 29 10.04 10.44 -12.83
CA VAL A 29 9.26 9.99 -11.66
C VAL A 29 10.09 9.16 -10.69
N LYS A 30 11.02 8.35 -11.21
CA LYS A 30 11.91 7.53 -10.37
C LYS A 30 12.92 8.37 -9.60
N GLU A 31 13.47 9.41 -10.23
CA GLU A 31 14.37 10.36 -9.57
C GLU A 31 13.65 11.24 -8.55
N GLU A 32 12.46 11.74 -8.89
CA GLU A 32 11.70 12.66 -8.04
C GLU A 32 11.06 11.98 -6.83
N HIS A 33 10.49 10.78 -6.99
CA HIS A 33 9.66 10.15 -5.96
C HIS A 33 10.25 8.87 -5.35
N TYR A 34 11.26 8.27 -5.99
CA TYR A 34 11.72 6.93 -5.64
C TYR A 34 13.25 6.81 -5.49
N GLU A 35 13.96 7.93 -5.30
CA GLU A 35 15.42 7.97 -5.08
C GLU A 35 16.22 7.21 -6.16
N ASN A 36 15.76 7.28 -7.42
CA ASN A 36 16.35 6.60 -8.56
C ASN A 36 16.33 5.04 -8.48
N SER A 37 15.56 4.46 -7.55
CA SER A 37 15.51 3.02 -7.29
C SER A 37 14.16 2.38 -7.66
N TYR A 38 14.20 1.23 -8.33
CA TYR A 38 12.99 0.44 -8.64
C TYR A 38 12.49 -0.35 -7.43
N ALA A 39 13.39 -0.71 -6.50
CA ALA A 39 13.02 -1.46 -5.30
C ALA A 39 12.19 -0.62 -4.35
N THR A 40 12.52 0.67 -4.20
CA THR A 40 11.73 1.64 -3.42
C THR A 40 10.35 1.86 -4.05
N ALA A 41 10.27 2.03 -5.37
CA ALA A 41 9.00 2.15 -6.08
C ALA A 41 8.07 0.94 -5.84
N GLY A 42 8.58 -0.28 -6.01
CA GLY A 42 7.80 -1.49 -5.77
C GLY A 42 7.43 -1.70 -4.31
N ALA A 43 8.34 -1.40 -3.37
CA ALA A 43 8.07 -1.45 -1.94
C ALA A 43 6.95 -0.48 -1.55
N THR A 44 6.99 0.78 -2.03
CA THR A 44 5.96 1.79 -1.76
C THR A 44 4.60 1.35 -2.28
N VAL A 45 4.54 0.82 -3.51
CA VAL A 45 3.28 0.32 -4.08
C VAL A 45 2.73 -0.84 -3.24
N LEU A 46 3.55 -1.85 -2.92
CA LEU A 46 3.11 -2.99 -2.12
C LEU A 46 2.71 -2.60 -0.70
N LEU A 47 3.48 -1.74 -0.03
CA LEU A 47 3.13 -1.22 1.29
C LEU A 47 1.84 -0.43 1.26
N SER A 48 1.59 0.37 0.22
CA SER A 48 0.36 1.15 0.11
C SER A 48 -0.88 0.24 -0.04
N VAL A 49 -0.77 -0.84 -0.82
CA VAL A 49 -1.84 -1.84 -0.98
C VAL A 49 -2.10 -2.56 0.35
N ILE A 50 -1.05 -3.02 1.01
CA ILE A 50 -1.16 -3.69 2.32
C ILE A 50 -1.77 -2.72 3.34
N GLY A 51 -1.27 -1.49 3.39
CA GLY A 51 -1.79 -0.44 4.27
C GLY A 51 -3.26 -0.15 4.04
N ALA A 52 -3.70 -0.09 2.78
CA ALA A 52 -5.12 0.09 2.44
C ALA A 52 -5.99 -1.06 2.93
N ILE A 53 -5.53 -2.31 2.78
CA ILE A 53 -6.24 -3.50 3.29
C ILE A 53 -6.39 -3.41 4.81
N PHE A 54 -5.29 -3.15 5.54
CA PHE A 54 -5.33 -2.99 6.99
C PHE A 54 -6.22 -1.84 7.43
N PHE A 55 -6.21 -0.73 6.71
CA PHE A 55 -7.07 0.41 6.98
C PHE A 55 -8.55 0.04 6.86
N ILE A 56 -8.95 -0.68 5.81
CA ILE A 56 -10.34 -1.14 5.62
C ILE A 56 -10.76 -2.09 6.74
N VAL A 57 -9.89 -3.05 7.12
CA VAL A 57 -10.16 -3.97 8.23
C VAL A 57 -10.37 -3.20 9.53
N LEU A 58 -9.49 -2.24 9.82
CA LEU A 58 -9.56 -1.40 11.01
C LEU A 58 -10.84 -0.55 11.03
N LEU A 59 -11.24 0.01 9.89
CA LEU A 59 -12.48 0.77 9.73
C LEU A 59 -13.71 -0.10 10.02
N THR A 60 -13.71 -1.33 9.50
CA THR A 60 -14.77 -2.31 9.75
C THR A 60 -14.89 -2.64 11.24
N PHE A 61 -13.75 -2.88 11.90
CA PHE A 61 -13.69 -3.11 13.33
C PHE A 61 -14.20 -1.91 14.13
N LEU A 62 -13.81 -0.70 13.74
CA LEU A 62 -14.23 0.53 14.41
C LEU A 62 -15.74 0.74 14.30
N ILE A 63 -16.30 0.56 13.11
CA ILE A 63 -17.76 0.64 12.89
C ILE A 63 -18.48 -0.42 13.73
N GLY A 64 -17.98 -1.66 13.74
CA GLY A 64 -18.55 -2.74 14.54
C GLY A 64 -18.50 -2.46 16.05
N ALA A 65 -17.39 -1.93 16.54
CA ALA A 65 -17.22 -1.55 17.95
C ALA A 65 -18.19 -0.44 18.35
N ILE A 66 -18.29 0.62 17.53
CA ILE A 66 -19.26 1.71 17.73
C ILE A 66 -20.69 1.12 17.73
N TYR A 67 -21.03 0.31 16.73
CA TYR A 67 -22.36 -0.30 16.64
C TYR A 67 -22.70 -1.08 17.92
N ILE A 68 -21.80 -1.95 18.40
CA ILE A 68 -22.00 -2.73 19.62
C ILE A 68 -22.20 -1.83 20.84
N VAL A 69 -21.38 -0.79 21.00
CA VAL A 69 -21.44 0.13 22.14
C VAL A 69 -22.78 0.88 22.17
N PHE A 70 -23.31 1.30 21.02
CA PHE A 70 -24.52 2.11 20.95
C PHE A 70 -25.82 1.31 20.79
N THR A 71 -25.77 0.05 20.34
CA THR A 71 -26.99 -0.78 20.14
C THR A 71 -27.20 -1.86 21.18
N ARG A 72 -26.18 -2.26 21.94
CA ARG A 72 -26.42 -3.18 23.07
C ARG A 72 -26.96 -2.41 24.27
N PRO A 73 -28.16 -2.74 24.78
CA PRO A 73 -28.60 -2.21 26.06
C PRO A 73 -27.60 -2.64 27.15
N PRO A 74 -27.41 -1.83 28.21
CA PRO A 74 -26.57 -2.22 29.33
C PRO A 74 -27.04 -3.58 29.83
N ALA A 75 -26.11 -4.52 29.97
CA ALA A 75 -26.42 -5.85 30.48
C ALA A 75 -27.13 -5.70 31.83
N PRO A 76 -28.32 -6.27 32.02
CA PRO A 76 -28.96 -6.29 33.32
C PRO A 76 -28.12 -7.22 34.20
N TYR A 77 -27.32 -6.63 35.08
CA TYR A 77 -26.72 -7.31 36.22
C TYR A 77 -27.82 -7.66 37.22
#